data_AF-A0A2K9D1H4-F1
#
_entry.id   AF-A0A2K9D1H4-F1
#
_cell.length_a   1.000
_cell.length_b   1.000
_cell.length_c   1.000
_cell.angle_alpha   90.00
_cell.angle_beta   90.00
_cell.angle_gamma   90.00
#
_symmetry.space_group_name_H-M   'P 1'
#
loop_
_entity.id
_entity.type
_entity.pdbx_description
1 polymer ?
#
loop_
_entity_poly.entity_id
_entity_poly.type
_entity_poly.pdbx_seq_one_letter_code
_entity_poly.pdbx_strand_id
1 'polypeptide(L)'
;MDLTPTKPTSDSSVRHLVILILAALTVVVSLTGLSVAYSTSASMSWPGYSDLMASLPSPTAWIRWVVGDISEVAFYKHEFASLGLLLGGAFGYWASRYAPGWQGFSIAYGTGLWPWLVTSSLLGLLLSNALWGWTLTADSWQPTFAAFVSLPAAMVLLFGGGWKVTLNGALLGAILVTPSCLLMVNYLCIPLGLPVVIGNVLGMALGSVVAFLLCRALPVLVSRSPEANATVPPPAPDKVPDYGIRWTFRRVLADFSEAPFFGNEWASLGLLAGVLLAYSLNPLSPAYGSGWLPHLITSQALTSLLGIMIWRSQWRKRGWYPTYVPLVSVVPAAVLTYGGSATVIVASALLGALIAPPLACTIAGRLPSYLHPYIGNVLSMAISTVLIVPAIGLLIAD
;
A
#
# COMPACT_ATOMS: atom_id res chain seq x y z
N MET A 1 54.14 7.88 -21.10
CA MET A 1 52.83 8.50 -21.34
C MET A 1 51.92 7.37 -21.79
N ASP A 2 51.29 6.68 -20.84
CA ASP A 2 50.37 5.58 -21.13
C ASP A 2 48.94 6.06 -20.89
N LEU A 3 48.22 6.23 -22.01
CA LEU A 3 46.81 6.54 -22.05
C LEU A 3 46.02 5.29 -21.65
N THR A 4 45.45 5.30 -20.45
CA THR A 4 44.41 4.34 -20.05
C THR A 4 43.12 4.65 -20.82
N PRO A 5 42.54 3.68 -21.56
CA PRO A 5 41.29 3.91 -22.25
C PRO A 5 40.14 3.83 -21.25
N THR A 6 39.41 4.92 -21.08
CA THR A 6 38.12 4.95 -20.39
C THR A 6 37.11 4.12 -21.17
N LYS A 7 36.71 2.98 -20.60
CA LYS A 7 35.68 2.09 -21.16
C LYS A 7 34.31 2.81 -21.14
N PRO A 8 33.53 2.82 -22.23
CA PRO A 8 32.21 3.43 -22.24
C PRO A 8 31.22 2.48 -21.52
N THR A 9 30.84 2.81 -20.29
CA THR A 9 29.96 1.98 -19.44
C THR A 9 28.47 2.23 -19.62
N SER A 10 28.07 3.09 -20.56
CA SER A 10 26.67 3.55 -20.68
C SER A 10 25.73 2.54 -21.39
N ASP A 11 26.22 1.81 -22.38
CA ASP A 11 25.36 1.09 -23.34
C ASP A 11 24.85 -0.27 -22.81
N SER A 12 25.68 -0.94 -22.00
CA SER A 12 25.30 -2.21 -21.36
C SER A 12 24.21 -2.02 -20.32
N SER A 13 24.27 -0.97 -19.50
CA SER A 13 23.31 -0.73 -18.43
C SER A 13 21.90 -0.42 -18.96
N VAL A 14 21.78 0.31 -20.08
CA VAL A 14 20.49 0.58 -20.75
C VAL A 14 19.91 -0.69 -21.37
N ARG A 15 20.73 -1.54 -21.98
CA ARG A 15 20.26 -2.82 -22.52
C ARG A 15 19.73 -3.75 -21.43
N HIS A 16 20.46 -3.88 -20.32
CA HIS A 16 19.97 -4.64 -19.17
C HIS A 16 18.69 -4.00 -18.60
N LEU A 17 18.58 -2.66 -18.59
CA LEU A 17 17.38 -1.94 -18.17
C LEU A 17 16.13 -2.31 -18.97
N VAL A 18 16.24 -2.31 -20.29
CA VAL A 18 15.14 -2.66 -21.19
C VAL A 18 14.74 -4.12 -20.99
N ILE A 19 15.71 -5.03 -20.84
CA ILE A 19 15.45 -6.44 -20.55
C ILE A 19 14.71 -6.61 -19.22
N LEU A 20 15.02 -5.79 -18.21
CA LEU A 20 14.36 -5.85 -16.90
C LEU A 20 12.92 -5.38 -16.93
N ILE A 21 12.68 -4.24 -17.58
CA ILE A 21 11.32 -3.71 -17.78
C ILE A 21 10.50 -4.75 -18.54
N LEU A 22 11.05 -5.30 -19.63
CA LEU A 22 10.39 -6.33 -20.42
C LEU A 22 10.15 -7.61 -19.60
N ALA A 23 11.11 -8.10 -18.82
CA ALA A 23 10.92 -9.32 -18.03
C ALA A 23 9.89 -9.14 -16.90
N ALA A 24 9.93 -8.01 -16.19
CA ALA A 24 8.94 -7.67 -15.15
C ALA A 24 7.53 -7.62 -15.73
N LEU A 25 7.38 -6.87 -16.82
CA LEU A 25 6.13 -6.74 -17.53
C LEU A 25 5.68 -8.10 -18.06
N THR A 26 6.55 -8.90 -18.68
CA THR A 26 6.18 -10.22 -19.21
C THR A 26 5.68 -11.16 -18.12
N VAL A 27 6.30 -11.19 -16.93
CA VAL A 27 5.82 -12.05 -15.83
C VAL A 27 4.46 -11.57 -15.33
N VAL A 28 4.29 -10.27 -15.10
CA VAL A 28 3.00 -9.70 -14.67
C VAL A 28 1.92 -9.95 -15.74
N VAL A 29 2.23 -9.69 -17.01
CA VAL A 29 1.34 -9.90 -18.16
C VAL A 29 1.02 -11.38 -18.35
N SER A 30 1.96 -12.29 -18.10
CA SER A 30 1.73 -13.73 -18.24
C SER A 30 0.85 -14.28 -17.11
N LEU A 31 1.07 -13.85 -15.86
CA LEU A 31 0.25 -14.25 -14.72
C LEU A 31 -1.16 -13.66 -14.80
N THR A 32 -1.27 -12.38 -15.17
CA THR A 32 -2.57 -11.75 -15.43
C THR A 32 -3.25 -12.36 -16.65
N GLY A 33 -2.53 -12.62 -17.74
CA GLY A 33 -3.03 -13.27 -18.94
C GLY A 33 -3.54 -14.69 -18.69
N LEU A 34 -2.86 -15.47 -17.84
CA LEU A 34 -3.33 -16.79 -17.40
C LEU A 34 -4.63 -16.68 -16.60
N SER A 35 -4.70 -15.72 -15.67
CA SER A 35 -5.90 -15.46 -14.88
C SER A 35 -7.08 -15.02 -15.76
N VAL A 36 -6.83 -14.16 -16.75
CA VAL A 36 -7.81 -13.76 -17.79
C VAL A 36 -8.27 -14.98 -18.59
N ALA A 37 -7.35 -15.76 -19.15
CA ALA A 37 -7.69 -16.92 -19.98
C ALA A 37 -8.53 -17.97 -19.22
N TYR A 38 -8.23 -18.17 -17.93
CA TYR A 38 -9.05 -19.04 -17.08
C TYR A 38 -10.44 -18.43 -16.84
N SER A 39 -10.52 -17.14 -16.49
CA SER A 39 -11.79 -16.46 -16.22
C SER A 39 -12.74 -16.43 -17.42
N THR A 40 -12.21 -16.40 -18.64
CA THR A 40 -13.01 -16.44 -19.88
C THR A 40 -13.48 -17.85 -20.24
N SER A 41 -12.87 -18.88 -19.67
CA SER A 41 -13.13 -20.29 -20.01
C SER A 41 -13.91 -21.04 -18.93
N ALA A 42 -13.83 -20.60 -17.68
CA ALA A 42 -14.52 -21.20 -16.53
C ALA A 42 -15.86 -20.52 -16.25
N SER A 43 -16.83 -21.27 -15.72
CA SER A 43 -18.04 -20.66 -15.17
C SER A 43 -17.69 -19.81 -13.94
N MET A 44 -18.32 -18.63 -13.81
CA MET A 44 -18.14 -17.78 -12.64
C MET A 44 -18.56 -18.56 -11.39
N SER A 45 -17.61 -18.78 -10.48
CA SER A 45 -17.79 -19.62 -9.29
C SER A 45 -17.72 -18.83 -7.98
N TRP A 46 -17.59 -17.50 -8.08
CA TRP A 46 -17.51 -16.58 -6.95
C TRP A 46 -18.42 -15.36 -7.14
N PRO A 47 -19.08 -14.84 -6.09
CA PRO A 47 -19.90 -13.63 -6.20
C PRO A 47 -19.10 -12.42 -6.67
N GLY A 48 -19.73 -11.53 -7.45
CA GLY A 48 -19.14 -10.26 -7.85
C GLY A 48 -19.17 -9.22 -6.73
N TYR A 49 -18.53 -8.06 -6.98
CA TYR A 49 -18.51 -6.96 -6.02
C TYR A 49 -19.93 -6.42 -5.71
N SER A 50 -20.78 -6.27 -6.74
CA SER A 50 -22.17 -5.84 -6.58
C SER A 50 -23.00 -6.82 -5.75
N ASP A 51 -22.77 -8.12 -5.91
CA ASP A 51 -23.46 -9.16 -5.14
C ASP A 51 -23.06 -9.07 -3.65
N LEU A 52 -21.79 -8.77 -3.38
CA LEU A 52 -21.30 -8.52 -2.03
C LEU A 52 -21.97 -7.27 -1.42
N MET A 53 -22.13 -6.19 -2.20
CA MET A 53 -22.81 -4.95 -1.77
C MET A 53 -24.28 -5.16 -1.46
N ALA A 54 -24.99 -5.86 -2.33
CA ALA A 54 -26.39 -6.20 -2.09
C ALA A 54 -26.59 -7.11 -0.87
N SER A 55 -25.61 -7.94 -0.54
CA SER A 55 -25.69 -8.91 0.57
C SER A 55 -25.11 -8.43 1.90
N LEU A 56 -24.57 -7.20 1.99
CA LEU A 56 -23.94 -6.63 3.19
C LEU A 56 -24.72 -6.80 4.51
N PRO A 57 -26.06 -6.72 4.55
CA PRO A 57 -26.82 -6.97 5.78
C PRO A 57 -26.63 -8.38 6.36
N SER A 58 -26.21 -9.35 5.53
CA SER A 58 -25.91 -10.70 5.99
C SER A 58 -24.57 -10.76 6.75
N PRO A 59 -24.50 -11.45 7.91
CA PRO A 59 -23.25 -11.54 8.69
C PRO A 59 -22.06 -12.09 7.90
N THR A 60 -22.30 -13.02 6.98
CA THR A 60 -21.26 -13.63 6.15
C THR A 60 -20.69 -12.64 5.13
N ALA A 61 -21.54 -11.85 4.46
CA ALA A 61 -21.08 -10.79 3.57
C ALA A 61 -20.36 -9.67 4.33
N TRP A 62 -20.83 -9.32 5.53
CA TRP A 62 -20.15 -8.36 6.39
C TRP A 62 -18.74 -8.84 6.77
N ILE A 63 -18.56 -10.11 7.18
CA ILE A 63 -17.22 -10.66 7.46
C ILE A 63 -16.33 -10.59 6.22
N ARG A 64 -16.86 -10.99 5.06
CA ARG A 64 -16.10 -10.92 3.79
C ARG A 64 -15.72 -9.48 3.45
N TRP A 65 -16.61 -8.52 3.69
CA TRP A 65 -16.34 -7.10 3.53
C TRP A 65 -15.18 -6.63 4.42
N VAL A 66 -15.25 -6.92 5.72
CA VAL A 66 -14.21 -6.56 6.70
C VAL A 66 -12.87 -7.21 6.33
N VAL A 67 -12.87 -8.49 5.94
CA VAL A 67 -11.64 -9.14 5.49
C VAL A 67 -11.13 -8.49 4.20
N GLY A 68 -12.01 -8.13 3.27
CA GLY A 68 -11.68 -7.41 2.03
C GLY A 68 -11.04 -6.03 2.25
N ASP A 69 -11.40 -5.30 3.32
CA ASP A 69 -10.83 -3.98 3.65
C ASP A 69 -9.29 -4.04 3.76
N ILE A 70 -8.71 -5.14 4.23
CA ILE A 70 -7.26 -5.29 4.42
C ILE A 70 -6.46 -5.05 3.12
N SER A 71 -7.00 -5.43 1.97
CA SER A 71 -6.38 -5.25 0.65
C SER A 71 -6.85 -4.00 -0.09
N GLU A 72 -7.74 -3.22 0.51
CA GLU A 72 -8.39 -2.09 -0.14
C GLU A 72 -7.45 -0.90 -0.37
N VAL A 73 -6.40 -0.76 0.44
CA VAL A 73 -5.34 0.23 0.20
C VAL A 73 -4.62 0.03 -1.14
N ALA A 74 -4.61 -1.20 -1.65
CA ALA A 74 -4.08 -1.54 -2.98
C ALA A 74 -5.15 -1.47 -4.07
N PHE A 75 -6.37 -1.01 -3.75
CA PHE A 75 -7.54 -0.91 -4.61
C PHE A 75 -8.08 -2.27 -5.07
N TYR A 76 -7.76 -3.35 -4.35
CA TYR A 76 -8.19 -4.70 -4.72
C TYR A 76 -9.50 -5.10 -4.05
N LYS A 77 -9.68 -4.72 -2.78
CA LYS A 77 -10.91 -4.93 -2.00
C LYS A 77 -11.44 -6.37 -2.12
N HIS A 78 -10.64 -7.35 -1.70
CA HIS A 78 -11.02 -8.76 -1.80
C HIS A 78 -10.39 -9.64 -0.71
N GLU A 79 -11.18 -10.57 -0.16
CA GLU A 79 -10.78 -11.44 0.96
C GLU A 79 -9.57 -12.33 0.65
N PHE A 80 -9.48 -12.92 -0.54
CA PHE A 80 -8.31 -13.72 -0.93
C PHE A 80 -7.02 -12.91 -0.99
N ALA A 81 -7.08 -11.67 -1.50
CA ALA A 81 -5.94 -10.77 -1.52
C ALA A 81 -5.50 -10.44 -0.08
N SER A 82 -6.47 -10.15 0.78
CA SER A 82 -6.26 -9.86 2.20
C SER A 82 -5.65 -11.03 2.98
N LEU A 83 -6.21 -12.24 2.84
CA LEU A 83 -5.68 -13.45 3.47
C LEU A 83 -4.27 -13.76 2.97
N GLY A 84 -4.04 -13.64 1.66
CA GLY A 84 -2.73 -13.79 1.05
C GLY A 84 -1.71 -12.80 1.63
N LEU A 85 -2.08 -11.52 1.77
CA LEU A 85 -1.23 -10.50 2.39
C LEU A 85 -0.85 -10.85 3.83
N LEU A 86 -1.81 -11.28 4.65
CA LEU A 86 -1.57 -11.65 6.05
C LEU A 86 -0.70 -12.90 6.17
N LEU A 87 -0.95 -13.93 5.36
CA LEU A 87 -0.15 -15.16 5.33
C LEU A 87 1.28 -14.89 4.87
N GLY A 88 1.45 -14.10 3.80
CA GLY A 88 2.75 -13.68 3.31
C GLY A 88 3.50 -12.81 4.32
N GLY A 89 2.81 -11.92 5.04
CA GLY A 89 3.37 -11.14 6.15
C GLY A 89 3.80 -12.02 7.32
N ALA A 90 2.97 -12.97 7.73
CA ALA A 90 3.29 -13.94 8.78
C ALA A 90 4.53 -14.78 8.41
N PHE A 91 4.61 -15.23 7.14
CA PHE A 91 5.77 -15.92 6.63
C PHE A 91 7.02 -15.04 6.63
N GLY A 92 6.95 -13.80 6.15
CA GLY A 92 8.07 -12.85 6.18
C GLY A 92 8.57 -12.58 7.59
N TYR A 93 7.66 -12.43 8.56
CA TYR A 93 8.00 -12.27 9.96
C TYR A 93 8.65 -13.53 10.56
N TRP A 94 8.09 -14.70 10.32
CA TRP A 94 8.69 -15.97 10.75
C TRP A 94 10.10 -16.15 10.14
N ALA A 95 10.25 -15.89 8.83
CA ALA A 95 11.51 -16.02 8.12
C ALA A 95 12.56 -15.03 8.66
N SER A 96 12.17 -13.80 9.03
CA SER A 96 13.08 -12.84 9.67
C SER A 96 13.73 -13.35 10.96
N ARG A 97 13.06 -14.29 11.67
CA ARG A 97 13.54 -14.83 12.94
C ARG A 97 14.24 -16.18 12.83
N TYR A 98 13.70 -17.04 11.98
CA TYR A 98 14.08 -18.45 11.96
C TYR A 98 14.73 -18.88 10.64
N ALA A 99 14.57 -18.10 9.57
CA ALA A 99 15.14 -18.40 8.26
C ALA A 99 15.68 -17.13 7.56
N PRO A 100 16.76 -16.50 8.06
CA PRO A 100 17.26 -15.22 7.54
C PRO A 100 17.58 -15.21 6.03
N GLY A 101 17.90 -16.36 5.44
CA GLY A 101 18.09 -16.49 3.99
C GLY A 101 16.81 -16.26 3.15
N TRP A 102 15.64 -16.41 3.79
CA TRP A 102 14.31 -16.27 3.20
C TRP A 102 13.56 -15.04 3.70
N GLN A 103 14.14 -14.20 4.57
CA GLN A 103 13.39 -13.12 5.25
C GLN A 103 12.76 -12.09 4.30
N GLY A 104 13.33 -11.93 3.10
CA GLY A 104 12.91 -10.87 2.20
C GLY A 104 13.53 -9.52 2.56
N PHE A 105 12.84 -8.43 2.27
CA PHE A 105 13.01 -7.11 2.90
C PHE A 105 12.47 -7.16 4.32
N SER A 106 13.10 -6.43 5.24
CA SER A 106 12.75 -6.46 6.65
C SER A 106 11.31 -5.99 6.89
N ILE A 107 10.46 -6.91 7.37
CA ILE A 107 9.05 -6.61 7.63
C ILE A 107 8.88 -5.61 8.78
N ALA A 108 7.90 -4.70 8.68
CA ALA A 108 7.66 -3.67 9.69
C ALA A 108 8.93 -2.85 10.03
N TYR A 109 9.65 -2.46 8.97
CA TYR A 109 10.93 -1.73 9.05
C TYR A 109 12.03 -2.46 9.82
N GLY A 110 11.93 -3.79 9.96
CA GLY A 110 12.88 -4.59 10.73
C GLY A 110 12.81 -4.40 12.24
N THR A 111 11.77 -3.72 12.75
CA THR A 111 11.62 -3.43 14.19
C THR A 111 11.25 -4.66 15.03
N GLY A 112 10.84 -5.76 14.38
CA GLY A 112 10.31 -6.94 15.06
C GLY A 112 8.91 -6.75 15.66
N LEU A 113 8.26 -5.61 15.41
CA LEU A 113 6.96 -5.23 15.98
C LEU A 113 5.76 -5.71 15.17
N TRP A 114 5.98 -6.51 14.11
CA TRP A 114 4.92 -6.91 13.18
C TRP A 114 3.66 -7.50 13.85
N PRO A 115 3.73 -8.39 14.87
CA PRO A 115 2.51 -8.89 15.51
C PRO A 115 1.71 -7.80 16.21
N TRP A 116 2.39 -6.87 16.89
CA TRP A 116 1.72 -5.75 17.55
C TRP A 116 1.09 -4.82 16.51
N LEU A 117 1.80 -4.56 15.42
CA LEU A 117 1.36 -3.72 14.31
C LEU A 117 0.11 -4.31 13.65
N VAL A 118 0.15 -5.58 13.24
CA VAL A 118 -0.97 -6.24 12.58
C VAL A 118 -2.16 -6.40 13.54
N THR A 119 -1.91 -6.69 14.82
CA THR A 119 -2.97 -6.78 15.84
C THR A 119 -3.67 -5.43 16.02
N SER A 120 -2.91 -4.34 16.17
CA SER A 120 -3.49 -2.99 16.32
C SER A 120 -4.29 -2.59 15.09
N SER A 121 -3.77 -2.89 13.90
CA SER A 121 -4.41 -2.60 12.62
C SER A 121 -5.71 -3.39 12.42
N LEU A 122 -5.71 -4.70 12.71
CA LEU A 122 -6.90 -5.55 12.63
C LEU A 122 -7.97 -5.15 13.65
N LEU A 123 -7.57 -4.80 14.88
CA LEU A 123 -8.51 -4.29 15.88
C LEU A 123 -9.08 -2.94 15.47
N GLY A 124 -8.27 -2.02 14.95
CA GLY A 124 -8.72 -0.72 14.46
C GLY A 124 -9.69 -0.86 13.28
N LEU A 125 -9.44 -1.83 12.40
CA LEU A 125 -10.33 -2.19 11.30
C LEU A 125 -11.69 -2.72 11.78
N LEU A 126 -11.68 -3.67 12.71
CA LEU A 126 -12.88 -4.24 13.30
C LEU A 126 -13.71 -3.17 14.02
N LEU A 127 -13.05 -2.33 14.83
CA LEU A 127 -13.70 -1.21 15.52
C LEU A 127 -14.26 -0.19 14.52
N SER A 128 -13.54 0.10 13.44
CA SER A 128 -14.01 1.02 12.40
C SER A 128 -15.27 0.51 11.72
N ASN A 129 -15.30 -0.78 11.35
CA ASN A 129 -16.49 -1.39 10.77
C ASN A 129 -17.65 -1.51 11.79
N ALA A 130 -17.36 -1.76 13.06
CA ALA A 130 -18.40 -1.82 14.10
C ALA A 130 -19.03 -0.44 14.38
N LEU A 131 -18.22 0.62 14.45
CA LEU A 131 -18.68 1.98 14.79
C LEU A 131 -19.24 2.74 13.58
N TRP A 132 -18.71 2.48 12.39
CA TRP A 132 -19.00 3.27 11.19
C TRP A 132 -19.54 2.44 10.03
N GLY A 133 -19.62 1.11 10.14
CA GLY A 133 -20.14 0.26 9.06
C GLY A 133 -21.60 0.55 8.69
N TRP A 134 -22.37 1.19 9.56
CA TRP A 134 -23.72 1.69 9.27
C TRP A 134 -23.75 2.77 8.17
N THR A 135 -22.60 3.40 7.87
CA THR A 135 -22.47 4.39 6.79
C THR A 135 -22.37 3.75 5.41
N LEU A 136 -22.17 2.43 5.34
CA LEU A 136 -22.15 1.66 4.10
C LEU A 136 -23.59 1.34 3.68
N THR A 137 -23.90 1.57 2.41
CA THR A 137 -25.14 1.11 1.78
C THR A 137 -24.82 0.41 0.48
N ALA A 138 -25.82 -0.23 -0.15
CA ALA A 138 -25.66 -0.84 -1.46
C ALA A 138 -25.13 0.14 -2.52
N ASP A 139 -25.43 1.44 -2.36
CA ASP A 139 -25.08 2.51 -3.29
C ASP A 139 -23.97 3.44 -2.76
N SER A 140 -23.53 3.27 -1.52
CA SER A 140 -22.54 4.16 -0.89
C SER A 140 -21.37 3.39 -0.29
N TRP A 141 -20.22 3.55 -0.94
CA TRP A 141 -18.93 3.07 -0.47
C TRP A 141 -18.34 4.00 0.60
N GLN A 142 -17.66 3.43 1.60
CA GLN A 142 -17.02 4.20 2.68
C GLN A 142 -15.63 3.64 3.04
N PRO A 143 -14.69 4.49 3.48
CA PRO A 143 -13.29 4.12 3.75
C PRO A 143 -13.07 3.44 5.12
N THR A 144 -13.81 2.38 5.42
CA THR A 144 -13.68 1.63 6.68
C THR A 144 -12.30 0.97 6.84
N PHE A 145 -11.63 0.67 5.74
CA PHE A 145 -10.26 0.14 5.72
C PHE A 145 -9.20 1.11 6.27
N ALA A 146 -9.50 2.42 6.33
CA ALA A 146 -8.46 3.43 6.53
C ALA A 146 -7.68 3.25 7.84
N ALA A 147 -8.36 2.78 8.90
CA ALA A 147 -7.71 2.47 10.17
C ALA A 147 -6.68 1.33 10.04
N PHE A 148 -6.88 0.34 9.17
CA PHE A 148 -5.93 -0.77 9.00
C PHE A 148 -4.56 -0.30 8.51
N VAL A 149 -4.51 0.75 7.70
CA VAL A 149 -3.29 1.17 6.95
C VAL A 149 -2.74 2.52 7.38
N SER A 150 -3.04 2.95 8.60
CA SER A 150 -2.67 4.28 9.06
C SER A 150 -2.21 4.31 10.53
N LEU A 151 -2.97 5.00 11.38
CA LEU A 151 -2.61 5.37 12.74
C LEU A 151 -2.31 4.17 13.65
N PRO A 152 -3.10 3.07 13.69
CA PRO A 152 -2.82 1.93 14.56
C PRO A 152 -1.42 1.35 14.34
N ALA A 153 -1.01 1.14 13.08
CA ALA A 153 0.32 0.67 12.75
C ALA A 153 1.41 1.71 13.10
N ALA A 154 1.17 2.98 12.77
CA ALA A 154 2.10 4.06 13.06
C ALA A 154 2.30 4.29 14.57
N MET A 155 1.27 4.08 15.38
CA MET A 155 1.33 4.12 16.86
C MET A 155 2.28 3.05 17.38
N VAL A 156 2.17 1.82 16.88
CA VAL A 156 3.07 0.73 17.26
C VAL A 156 4.50 1.00 16.82
N LEU A 157 4.70 1.52 15.62
CA LEU A 157 6.06 1.79 15.10
C LEU A 157 6.73 2.96 15.82
N LEU A 158 5.97 3.97 16.25
CA LEU A 158 6.52 5.15 16.92
C LEU A 158 6.71 4.94 18.44
N PHE A 159 5.75 4.29 19.10
CA PHE A 159 5.75 4.11 20.56
C PHE A 159 6.10 2.68 21.00
N GLY A 160 6.37 1.77 20.06
CA GLY A 160 6.74 0.36 20.26
C GLY A 160 5.56 -0.61 20.28
N GLY A 161 5.78 -1.89 20.64
CA GLY A 161 4.73 -2.92 20.81
C GLY A 161 4.22 -3.13 22.25
N GLY A 162 2.95 -3.46 22.45
CA GLY A 162 2.38 -3.74 23.78
C GLY A 162 0.92 -3.35 23.88
N TRP A 163 0.14 -4.04 24.71
CA TRP A 163 -1.33 -3.93 24.71
C TRP A 163 -1.86 -2.51 24.84
N LYS A 164 -1.23 -1.67 25.67
CA LYS A 164 -1.65 -0.27 25.83
C LYS A 164 -1.57 0.52 24.51
N VAL A 165 -0.44 0.42 23.80
CA VAL A 165 -0.27 1.13 22.52
C VAL A 165 -1.12 0.48 21.43
N THR A 166 -1.19 -0.85 21.40
CA THR A 166 -2.01 -1.61 20.44
C THR A 166 -3.49 -1.24 20.53
N LEU A 167 -4.05 -1.21 21.75
CA LEU A 167 -5.46 -0.92 21.99
C LEU A 167 -5.78 0.56 21.77
N ASN A 168 -4.95 1.48 22.28
CA ASN A 168 -5.16 2.91 22.04
C ASN A 168 -4.96 3.27 20.56
N GLY A 169 -3.99 2.67 19.88
CA GLY A 169 -3.80 2.84 18.44
C GLY A 169 -5.03 2.41 17.64
N ALA A 170 -5.56 1.21 17.95
CA ALA A 170 -6.78 0.70 17.33
C ALA A 170 -7.99 1.63 17.57
N LEU A 171 -8.20 2.02 18.83
CA LEU A 171 -9.30 2.90 19.22
C LEU A 171 -9.20 4.26 18.54
N LEU A 172 -8.06 4.95 18.66
CA LEU A 172 -7.82 6.26 18.03
C LEU A 172 -7.94 6.18 16.50
N GLY A 173 -7.50 5.09 15.88
CA GLY A 173 -7.72 4.83 14.46
C GLY A 173 -9.20 4.84 14.11
N ALA A 174 -10.02 4.09 14.87
CA ALA A 174 -11.46 4.02 14.62
C ALA A 174 -12.19 5.32 14.93
N ILE A 175 -11.81 6.07 15.98
CA ILE A 175 -12.54 7.27 16.41
C ILE A 175 -12.04 8.59 15.81
N LEU A 176 -10.82 8.63 15.27
CA LEU A 176 -10.26 9.85 14.65
C LEU A 176 -10.01 9.67 13.16
N VAL A 177 -9.37 8.58 12.72
CA VAL A 177 -9.02 8.40 11.30
C VAL A 177 -10.25 8.11 10.47
N THR A 178 -11.01 7.07 10.80
CA THR A 178 -12.19 6.66 10.02
C THR A 178 -13.20 7.81 9.83
N PRO A 179 -13.65 8.53 10.87
CA PRO A 179 -14.55 9.68 10.67
C PRO A 179 -13.91 10.84 9.92
N SER A 180 -12.60 11.08 10.05
CA SER A 180 -11.91 12.09 9.23
C SER A 180 -11.93 11.70 7.74
N CYS A 181 -11.71 10.42 7.42
CA CYS A 181 -11.83 9.90 6.06
C CYS A 181 -13.27 10.02 5.54
N LEU A 182 -14.27 9.63 6.34
CA LEU A 182 -15.68 9.79 6.00
C LEU A 182 -16.00 11.26 5.68
N LEU A 183 -15.53 12.19 6.51
CA LEU A 183 -15.75 13.62 6.31
C LEU A 183 -15.14 14.10 4.98
N MET A 184 -13.89 13.75 4.72
CA MET A 184 -13.20 14.17 3.50
C MET A 184 -13.73 13.48 2.23
N VAL A 185 -14.17 12.23 2.32
CA VAL A 185 -14.79 11.55 1.16
C VAL A 185 -16.15 12.16 0.86
N ASN A 186 -17.05 12.20 1.84
CA ASN A 186 -18.44 12.57 1.61
C ASN A 186 -18.67 14.07 1.39
N TYR A 187 -17.86 14.93 2.02
CA TYR A 187 -18.07 16.39 1.97
C TYR A 187 -17.03 17.16 1.14
N LEU A 188 -15.94 16.50 0.72
CA LEU A 188 -14.95 17.12 -0.16
C LEU A 188 -14.84 16.38 -1.49
N CYS A 189 -14.62 15.06 -1.50
CA CYS A 189 -14.36 14.35 -2.75
C CYS A 189 -15.61 14.15 -3.61
N ILE A 190 -16.68 13.60 -3.02
CA ILE A 190 -17.92 13.32 -3.75
C ILE A 190 -18.53 14.60 -4.37
N PRO A 191 -18.70 15.72 -3.64
CA PRO A 191 -19.28 16.93 -4.21
C PRO A 191 -18.44 17.58 -5.32
N LEU A 192 -17.11 17.42 -5.26
CA LEU A 192 -16.18 17.97 -6.24
C LEU A 192 -15.85 16.99 -7.38
N GLY A 193 -16.41 15.78 -7.37
CA GLY A 193 -16.09 14.73 -8.35
C GLY A 193 -14.62 14.27 -8.31
N LEU A 194 -13.95 14.42 -7.16
CA LEU A 194 -12.54 14.03 -7.01
C LEU A 194 -12.42 12.53 -6.70
N PRO A 195 -11.32 11.87 -7.14
CA PRO A 195 -11.02 10.51 -6.71
C PRO A 195 -11.03 10.34 -5.19
N VAL A 196 -11.82 9.40 -4.68
CA VAL A 196 -12.04 9.20 -3.24
C VAL A 196 -10.76 8.92 -2.42
N VAL A 197 -9.71 8.42 -3.07
CA VAL A 197 -8.40 8.24 -2.41
C VAL A 197 -7.87 9.53 -1.80
N ILE A 198 -8.13 10.69 -2.42
CA ILE A 198 -7.72 12.00 -1.91
C ILE A 198 -8.34 12.21 -0.53
N GLY A 199 -9.63 11.92 -0.38
CA GLY A 199 -10.34 12.03 0.89
C GLY A 199 -9.84 11.05 1.93
N ASN A 200 -9.57 9.80 1.51
CA ASN A 200 -9.01 8.77 2.40
C ASN A 200 -7.67 9.23 2.99
N VAL A 201 -6.75 9.66 2.14
CA VAL A 201 -5.38 9.98 2.59
C VAL A 201 -5.30 11.32 3.34
N LEU A 202 -6.15 12.29 3.01
CA LEU A 202 -6.30 13.53 3.79
C LEU A 202 -6.92 13.25 5.16
N GLY A 203 -7.95 12.40 5.22
CA GLY A 203 -8.56 11.96 6.47
C GLY A 203 -7.59 11.20 7.36
N MET A 204 -6.79 10.30 6.78
CA MET A 204 -5.69 9.64 7.48
C MET A 204 -4.69 10.65 8.04
N ALA A 205 -4.24 11.62 7.25
CA ALA A 205 -3.32 12.66 7.74
C ALA A 205 -3.91 13.45 8.91
N LEU A 206 -5.14 13.95 8.76
CA LEU A 206 -5.83 14.76 9.77
C LEU A 206 -6.03 13.98 11.08
N GLY A 207 -6.68 12.82 11.02
CA GLY A 207 -6.98 12.03 12.21
C GLY A 207 -5.71 11.62 12.95
N SER A 208 -4.62 11.39 12.22
CA SER A 208 -3.35 10.96 12.79
C SER A 208 -2.57 12.10 13.43
N VAL A 209 -2.57 13.29 12.82
CA VAL A 209 -2.00 14.50 13.44
C VAL A 209 -2.70 14.78 14.77
N VAL A 210 -4.04 14.75 14.78
CA VAL A 210 -4.83 14.96 16.02
C VAL A 210 -4.47 13.90 17.06
N ALA A 211 -4.38 12.62 16.67
CA ALA A 211 -4.03 11.54 17.58
C ALA A 211 -2.62 11.69 18.18
N PHE A 212 -1.61 12.00 17.38
CA PHE A 212 -0.26 12.20 17.92
C PHE A 212 -0.15 13.43 18.82
N LEU A 213 -0.88 14.51 18.51
CA LEU A 213 -0.99 15.67 19.41
C LEU A 213 -1.66 15.29 20.73
N LEU A 214 -2.69 14.44 20.69
CA LEU A 214 -3.33 13.90 21.89
C LEU A 214 -2.38 13.02 22.71
N CYS A 215 -1.63 12.11 22.07
CA CYS A 215 -0.62 11.30 22.75
C CYS A 215 0.51 12.15 23.35
N ARG A 216 0.84 13.28 22.73
CA ARG A 216 1.79 14.25 23.28
C ARG A 216 1.22 14.99 24.49
N ALA A 217 -0.04 15.41 24.43
CA ALA A 217 -0.72 16.10 25.53
C ALA A 217 -1.02 15.17 26.71
N LEU A 218 -1.33 13.90 26.43
CA LEU A 218 -1.63 12.85 27.39
C LEU A 218 -0.70 11.64 27.18
N PRO A 219 0.58 11.74 27.61
CA PRO A 219 1.55 10.67 27.43
C PRO A 219 1.07 9.34 27.99
N VAL A 220 0.22 9.36 29.03
CA VAL A 220 -0.38 8.16 29.63
C VAL A 220 -1.05 7.25 28.60
N LEU A 221 -1.52 7.73 27.46
CA LEU A 221 -2.10 6.89 26.40
C LEU A 221 -1.07 5.91 25.79
N VAL A 222 0.21 6.29 25.80
CA VAL A 222 1.30 5.54 25.15
C VAL A 222 2.43 5.16 26.11
N SER A 223 2.46 5.75 27.31
CA SER A 223 3.46 5.48 28.34
C SER A 223 3.44 4.01 28.74
N ARG A 224 4.63 3.42 28.77
CA ARG A 224 4.86 2.05 29.21
C ARG A 224 5.62 2.07 30.52
N SER A 225 5.34 1.08 31.35
CA SER A 225 6.33 0.65 32.33
C SER A 225 7.54 0.11 31.56
N PRO A 226 8.78 0.35 32.01
CA PRO A 226 9.95 -0.27 31.40
C PRO A 226 9.75 -1.79 31.45
N GLU A 227 9.48 -2.44 30.32
CA GLU A 227 9.54 -3.90 30.26
C GLU A 227 10.99 -4.28 30.51
N ALA A 228 11.21 -5.22 31.44
CA ALA A 228 12.50 -5.86 31.62
C ALA A 228 12.93 -6.39 30.26
N ASN A 229 14.02 -5.84 29.72
CA ASN A 229 14.55 -6.10 28.39
C ASN A 229 14.28 -7.54 27.96
N ALA A 230 13.19 -7.76 27.20
CA ALA A 230 13.13 -8.94 26.37
C ALA A 230 14.36 -8.82 25.47
N THR A 231 15.25 -9.80 25.54
CA THR A 231 16.44 -9.90 24.70
C THR A 231 15.99 -10.02 23.25
N VAL A 232 15.60 -8.89 22.66
CA VAL A 232 15.43 -8.76 21.22
C VAL A 232 16.85 -8.96 20.69
N PRO A 233 17.08 -10.01 19.88
CA PRO A 233 18.37 -10.18 19.24
C PRO A 233 18.71 -8.87 18.53
N PRO A 234 19.92 -8.33 18.69
CA PRO A 234 20.30 -7.12 18.00
C PRO A 234 19.98 -7.28 16.51
N PRO A 235 19.43 -6.24 15.84
CA PRO A 235 19.16 -6.30 14.42
C PRO A 235 20.44 -6.81 13.74
N ALA A 236 20.32 -7.86 12.92
CA ALA A 236 21.45 -8.34 12.16
C ALA A 236 22.01 -7.15 11.37
N PRO A 237 23.34 -6.92 11.36
CA PRO A 237 23.91 -5.79 10.66
C PRO A 237 23.45 -5.82 9.20
N ASP A 238 22.80 -4.75 8.76
CA ASP A 238 22.33 -4.61 7.39
C ASP A 238 23.54 -4.69 6.46
N LYS A 239 23.64 -5.81 5.74
CA LYS A 239 24.55 -5.86 4.60
C LYS A 239 24.11 -4.76 3.65
N VAL A 240 25.03 -3.87 3.30
CA VAL A 240 24.79 -2.84 2.28
C VAL A 240 24.22 -3.55 1.05
N PRO A 241 22.96 -3.26 0.67
CA PRO A 241 22.33 -3.99 -0.40
C PRO A 241 23.10 -3.75 -1.70
N ASP A 242 23.36 -4.82 -2.44
CA ASP A 242 23.70 -4.67 -3.85
C ASP A 242 22.41 -4.26 -4.56
N TYR A 243 22.28 -2.96 -4.85
CA TYR A 243 21.12 -2.36 -5.52
C TYR A 243 20.88 -2.90 -6.94
N GLY A 244 21.56 -3.95 -7.37
CA GLY A 244 21.42 -4.62 -8.65
C GLY A 244 20.01 -5.14 -8.98
N ILE A 245 19.96 -5.95 -10.04
CA ILE A 245 18.72 -6.44 -10.66
C ILE A 245 17.81 -7.16 -9.66
N ARG A 246 18.38 -8.12 -8.94
CA ARG A 246 17.63 -8.94 -7.97
C ARG A 246 17.02 -8.09 -6.85
N TRP A 247 17.76 -7.08 -6.37
CA TRP A 247 17.25 -6.15 -5.37
C TRP A 247 16.10 -5.31 -5.93
N THR A 248 16.24 -4.83 -7.17
CA THR A 248 15.21 -4.01 -7.83
C THR A 248 13.89 -4.76 -7.93
N PHE A 249 13.88 -6.00 -8.44
CA PHE A 249 12.66 -6.81 -8.52
C PHE A 249 12.02 -7.08 -7.16
N ARG A 250 12.83 -7.45 -6.17
CA ARG A 250 12.34 -7.70 -4.82
C ARG A 250 11.75 -6.43 -4.20
N ARG A 251 12.31 -5.26 -4.49
CA ARG A 251 11.79 -3.97 -4.02
C ARG A 251 10.49 -3.57 -4.72
N VAL A 252 10.38 -3.81 -6.03
CA VAL A 252 9.12 -3.61 -6.76
C VAL A 252 8.01 -4.46 -6.15
N LEU A 253 8.29 -5.73 -5.85
CA LEU A 253 7.34 -6.58 -5.14
C LEU A 253 7.04 -6.01 -3.74
N ALA A 254 8.06 -5.70 -2.94
CA ALA A 254 7.87 -5.18 -1.58
C ALA A 254 7.02 -3.89 -1.51
N ASP A 255 7.05 -3.03 -2.53
CA ASP A 255 6.24 -1.80 -2.57
C ASP A 255 4.72 -2.06 -2.50
N PHE A 256 4.21 -3.19 -3.02
CA PHE A 256 2.79 -3.55 -2.93
C PHE A 256 2.27 -3.75 -1.49
N SER A 257 3.17 -4.00 -0.53
CA SER A 257 2.82 -4.21 0.88
C SER A 257 3.38 -3.12 1.80
N GLU A 258 3.90 -2.02 1.27
CA GLU A 258 4.38 -0.91 2.10
C GLU A 258 3.28 -0.07 2.72
N ALA A 259 2.16 0.12 2.04
CA ALA A 259 1.06 0.91 2.56
C ALA A 259 0.52 0.39 3.92
N PRO A 260 0.34 -0.94 4.13
CA PRO A 260 0.05 -1.50 5.45
C PRO A 260 1.30 -1.66 6.34
N PHE A 261 2.42 -1.01 6.03
CA PHE A 261 3.69 -1.02 6.78
C PHE A 261 4.42 -2.38 6.79
N PHE A 262 4.14 -3.28 5.85
CA PHE A 262 4.81 -4.58 5.81
C PHE A 262 6.12 -4.47 5.03
N GLY A 263 6.10 -3.87 3.84
CA GLY A 263 7.31 -3.59 3.05
C GLY A 263 8.11 -4.84 2.71
N ASN A 264 7.43 -5.96 2.45
CA ASN A 264 8.02 -7.29 2.31
C ASN A 264 7.48 -7.99 1.06
N GLU A 265 8.37 -8.57 0.26
CA GLU A 265 7.99 -9.22 -1.00
C GLU A 265 7.13 -10.47 -0.81
N TRP A 266 7.21 -11.19 0.30
CA TRP A 266 6.35 -12.36 0.55
C TRP A 266 4.91 -11.94 0.85
N ALA A 267 4.74 -10.87 1.64
CA ALA A 267 3.44 -10.25 1.85
C ALA A 267 2.81 -9.83 0.51
N SER A 268 3.59 -9.19 -0.35
CA SER A 268 3.15 -8.77 -1.67
C SER A 268 2.86 -9.93 -2.61
N LEU A 269 3.67 -11.00 -2.60
CA LEU A 269 3.40 -12.20 -3.40
C LEU A 269 2.10 -12.87 -2.95
N GLY A 270 1.85 -12.96 -1.65
CA GLY A 270 0.59 -13.45 -1.11
C GLY A 270 -0.60 -12.59 -1.54
N LEU A 271 -0.48 -11.26 -1.44
CA LEU A 271 -1.50 -10.31 -1.90
C LEU A 271 -1.82 -10.49 -3.40
N LEU A 272 -0.79 -10.53 -4.24
CA LEU A 272 -0.92 -10.66 -5.69
C LEU A 272 -1.47 -12.04 -6.09
N ALA A 273 -1.02 -13.11 -5.46
CA ALA A 273 -1.57 -14.45 -5.68
C ALA A 273 -3.06 -14.51 -5.30
N GLY A 274 -3.42 -13.93 -4.15
CA GLY A 274 -4.80 -13.88 -3.68
C GLY A 274 -5.73 -13.09 -4.61
N VAL A 275 -5.30 -11.93 -5.11
CA VAL A 275 -6.12 -11.12 -6.02
C VAL A 275 -6.21 -11.74 -7.43
N LEU A 276 -5.15 -12.38 -7.92
CA LEU A 276 -5.18 -13.10 -9.20
C LEU A 276 -6.05 -14.34 -9.14
N LEU A 277 -6.09 -15.03 -7.99
CA LEU A 277 -7.06 -16.10 -7.72
C LEU A 277 -8.49 -15.54 -7.76
N ALA A 278 -8.75 -14.44 -7.05
CA ALA A 278 -10.06 -13.79 -7.05
C ALA A 278 -10.55 -13.45 -8.47
N TYR A 279 -9.68 -12.84 -9.26
CA TYR A 279 -9.98 -12.49 -10.65
C TYR A 279 -10.25 -13.72 -11.53
N SER A 280 -9.48 -14.80 -11.34
CA SER A 280 -9.68 -16.03 -12.10
C SER A 280 -11.05 -16.67 -11.83
N LEU A 281 -11.59 -16.50 -10.63
CA LEU A 281 -12.90 -17.04 -10.23
C LEU A 281 -14.07 -16.13 -10.67
N ASN A 282 -13.87 -14.82 -10.60
CA ASN A 282 -14.79 -13.81 -11.13
C ASN A 282 -14.05 -12.46 -11.35
N PRO A 283 -13.87 -12.01 -12.61
CA PRO A 283 -13.20 -10.74 -12.94
C PRO A 283 -13.86 -9.49 -12.35
N LEU A 284 -15.16 -9.56 -12.02
CA LEU A 284 -15.94 -8.48 -11.42
C LEU A 284 -16.00 -8.57 -9.88
N SER A 285 -15.24 -9.47 -9.26
CA SER A 285 -15.13 -9.55 -7.81
C SER A 285 -14.10 -8.57 -7.22
N PRO A 286 -12.82 -8.56 -7.67
CA PRO A 286 -11.84 -7.59 -7.18
C PRO A 286 -11.96 -6.22 -7.88
N ALA A 287 -11.19 -5.25 -7.40
CA ALA A 287 -11.08 -3.91 -7.98
C ALA A 287 -12.43 -3.20 -8.13
N TYR A 288 -13.27 -3.30 -7.09
CA TYR A 288 -14.61 -2.71 -7.03
C TYR A 288 -15.55 -3.17 -8.16
N GLY A 289 -15.28 -4.33 -8.75
CA GLY A 289 -16.03 -4.84 -9.90
C GLY A 289 -15.80 -4.08 -11.20
N SER A 290 -14.74 -3.28 -11.29
CA SER A 290 -14.45 -2.45 -12.45
C SER A 290 -13.96 -3.22 -13.69
N GLY A 291 -13.52 -4.46 -13.52
CA GLY A 291 -12.85 -5.24 -14.57
C GLY A 291 -11.43 -4.79 -14.90
N TRP A 292 -10.90 -3.75 -14.24
CA TRP A 292 -9.59 -3.16 -14.56
C TRP A 292 -8.40 -3.78 -13.81
N LEU A 293 -8.58 -4.88 -13.07
CA LEU A 293 -7.51 -5.44 -12.23
C LEU A 293 -6.18 -5.68 -12.97
N PRO A 294 -6.12 -6.27 -14.18
CA PRO A 294 -4.85 -6.47 -14.88
C PRO A 294 -4.13 -5.15 -15.16
N HIS A 295 -4.88 -4.10 -15.49
CA HIS A 295 -4.38 -2.76 -15.78
C HIS A 295 -3.89 -2.09 -14.50
N LEU A 296 -4.59 -2.27 -13.37
CA LEU A 296 -4.14 -1.83 -12.04
C LEU A 296 -2.80 -2.47 -11.68
N ILE A 297 -2.70 -3.80 -11.69
CA ILE A 297 -1.45 -4.50 -11.32
C ILE A 297 -0.29 -4.07 -12.23
N THR A 298 -0.53 -3.98 -13.54
CA THR A 298 0.50 -3.60 -14.53
C THR A 298 0.99 -2.17 -14.30
N SER A 299 0.07 -1.22 -14.13
CA SER A 299 0.43 0.19 -13.89
C SER A 299 1.09 0.40 -12.53
N GLN A 300 0.65 -0.33 -11.49
CA GLN A 300 1.24 -0.35 -10.16
C GLN A 300 2.68 -0.87 -10.19
N ALA A 301 2.91 -2.00 -10.85
CA ALA A 301 4.25 -2.56 -11.03
C ALA A 301 5.15 -1.61 -11.83
N LEU A 302 4.62 -1.00 -12.88
CA LEU A 302 5.34 -0.02 -13.70
C LEU A 302 5.75 1.22 -12.90
N THR A 303 4.84 1.82 -12.12
CA THR A 303 5.18 3.03 -11.34
C THR A 303 6.19 2.75 -10.25
N SER A 304 6.11 1.60 -9.57
CA SER A 304 7.11 1.20 -8.58
C SER A 304 8.47 1.00 -9.24
N LEU A 305 8.53 0.29 -10.38
CA LEU A 305 9.78 0.10 -11.13
C LEU A 305 10.41 1.43 -11.55
N LEU A 306 9.62 2.33 -12.15
CA LEU A 306 10.07 3.66 -12.53
C LEU A 306 10.56 4.46 -11.32
N GLY A 307 9.80 4.44 -10.22
CA GLY A 307 10.16 5.12 -8.98
C GLY A 307 11.49 4.63 -8.41
N ILE A 308 11.69 3.32 -8.35
CA ILE A 308 12.94 2.71 -7.86
C ILE A 308 14.11 3.04 -8.78
N MET A 309 13.90 3.01 -10.10
CA MET A 309 14.95 3.31 -11.07
C MET A 309 15.38 4.78 -11.05
N ILE A 310 14.41 5.70 -11.14
CA ILE A 310 14.66 7.15 -11.16
C ILE A 310 15.31 7.59 -9.85
N TRP A 311 14.80 7.09 -8.72
CA TRP A 311 15.25 7.49 -7.38
C TRP A 311 16.24 6.54 -6.73
N ARG A 312 16.90 5.68 -7.52
CA ARG A 312 17.89 4.71 -7.02
C ARG A 312 19.03 5.36 -6.23
N SER A 313 19.44 6.57 -6.62
CA SER A 313 20.46 7.33 -5.89
C SER A 313 19.99 7.73 -4.48
N GLN A 314 18.70 8.03 -4.30
CA GLN A 314 18.12 8.35 -3.00
C GLN A 314 18.00 7.11 -2.12
N TRP A 315 17.58 5.98 -2.70
CA TRP A 315 17.62 4.68 -2.03
C TRP A 315 19.02 4.39 -1.49
N ARG A 316 20.07 4.54 -2.30
CA ARG A 316 21.46 4.35 -1.88
C ARG A 316 21.91 5.29 -0.76
N LYS A 317 21.46 6.54 -0.79
CA LYS A 317 21.86 7.57 0.19
C LYS A 317 21.12 7.43 1.52
N ARG A 318 19.83 7.05 1.49
CA ARG A 318 18.92 7.09 2.64
C ARG A 318 18.57 5.71 3.19
N GLY A 319 18.90 4.63 2.48
CA GLY A 319 18.49 3.26 2.79
C GLY A 319 17.01 2.97 2.49
N TRP A 320 16.17 4.00 2.44
CA TRP A 320 14.74 3.91 2.13
C TRP A 320 14.26 5.13 1.33
N TYR A 321 13.31 4.91 0.42
CA TYR A 321 12.64 5.98 -0.32
C TYR A 321 11.17 5.62 -0.61
N PRO A 322 10.21 6.56 -0.55
CA PRO A 322 8.78 6.28 -0.64
C PRO A 322 8.29 6.03 -2.07
N THR A 323 8.86 5.05 -2.78
CA THR A 323 8.50 4.72 -4.18
C THR A 323 7.15 4.03 -4.34
N TYR A 324 6.59 3.50 -3.26
CA TYR A 324 5.25 2.91 -3.22
C TYR A 324 4.12 3.95 -3.22
N VAL A 325 4.40 5.22 -2.91
CA VAL A 325 3.38 6.27 -2.76
C VAL A 325 2.45 6.38 -3.98
N PRO A 326 2.95 6.49 -5.23
CA PRO A 326 2.09 6.56 -6.41
C PRO A 326 1.39 5.24 -6.74
N LEU A 327 1.92 4.09 -6.29
CA LEU A 327 1.35 2.75 -6.51
C LEU A 327 -0.02 2.60 -5.83
N VAL A 328 -0.19 3.20 -4.65
CA VAL A 328 -1.43 3.15 -3.86
C VAL A 328 -2.19 4.49 -3.88
N SER A 329 -1.98 5.33 -4.90
CA SER A 329 -2.71 6.59 -5.01
C SER A 329 -2.97 6.99 -6.46
N VAL A 330 -2.01 7.68 -7.09
CA VAL A 330 -2.12 8.28 -8.42
C VAL A 330 -2.53 7.26 -9.47
N VAL A 331 -1.85 6.11 -9.50
CA VAL A 331 -2.04 5.11 -10.55
C VAL A 331 -3.42 4.47 -10.47
N PRO A 332 -3.85 3.89 -9.33
CA PRO A 332 -5.21 3.34 -9.25
C PRO A 332 -6.29 4.36 -9.47
N ALA A 333 -6.12 5.59 -8.97
CA ALA A 333 -7.08 6.68 -9.22
C ALA A 333 -7.22 6.99 -10.71
N ALA A 334 -6.11 7.10 -11.44
CA ALA A 334 -6.14 7.37 -12.88
C ALA A 334 -6.80 6.24 -13.68
N VAL A 335 -6.43 4.98 -13.39
CA VAL A 335 -6.99 3.80 -14.09
C VAL A 335 -8.48 3.63 -13.79
N LEU A 336 -8.92 3.83 -12.55
CA LEU A 336 -10.34 3.73 -12.20
C LEU A 336 -11.17 4.90 -12.73
N THR A 337 -10.57 6.07 -12.95
CA THR A 337 -11.27 7.26 -13.47
C THR A 337 -11.34 7.25 -15.01
N TYR A 338 -10.25 6.88 -15.69
CA TYR A 338 -10.11 7.02 -17.14
C TYR A 338 -9.94 5.69 -17.90
N GLY A 339 -9.95 4.55 -17.19
CA GLY A 339 -9.81 3.22 -17.78
C GLY A 339 -8.37 2.77 -18.00
N GLY A 340 -8.23 1.60 -18.62
CA GLY A 340 -6.94 0.89 -18.77
C GLY A 340 -6.12 1.22 -20.03
N SER A 341 -6.31 2.37 -20.67
CA SER A 341 -5.56 2.68 -21.90
C SER A 341 -4.04 2.77 -21.65
N ALA A 342 -3.23 2.46 -22.66
CA ALA A 342 -1.78 2.54 -22.54
C ALA A 342 -1.30 3.94 -22.14
N THR A 343 -1.95 4.99 -22.66
CA THR A 343 -1.67 6.39 -22.30
C THR A 343 -1.91 6.65 -20.82
N VAL A 344 -3.06 6.22 -20.27
CA VAL A 344 -3.36 6.37 -18.84
C VAL A 344 -2.35 5.62 -17.98
N ILE A 345 -2.02 4.38 -18.34
CA ILE A 345 -1.05 3.55 -17.61
C ILE A 345 0.34 4.21 -17.58
N VAL A 346 0.87 4.61 -18.74
CA VAL A 346 2.23 5.15 -18.85
C VAL A 346 2.32 6.54 -18.22
N ALA A 347 1.35 7.42 -18.50
CA ALA A 347 1.35 8.79 -17.98
C ALA A 347 1.21 8.80 -16.44
N SER A 348 0.25 8.06 -15.89
CA SER A 348 0.06 7.99 -14.43
C SER A 348 1.27 7.36 -13.72
N ALA A 349 1.84 6.29 -14.30
CA ALA A 349 2.98 5.63 -13.70
C ALA A 349 4.23 6.51 -13.68
N LEU A 350 4.51 7.22 -14.78
CA LEU A 350 5.67 8.10 -14.92
C LEU A 350 5.53 9.36 -14.06
N LEU A 351 4.42 10.08 -14.19
CA LEU A 351 4.16 11.31 -13.42
C LEU A 351 4.11 11.01 -11.92
N GLY A 352 3.44 9.92 -11.53
CA GLY A 352 3.39 9.45 -10.16
C GLY A 352 4.78 9.15 -9.60
N ALA A 353 5.61 8.41 -10.33
CA ALA A 353 6.99 8.08 -9.93
C ALA A 353 7.90 9.31 -9.82
N LEU A 354 7.69 10.34 -10.66
CA LEU A 354 8.48 11.56 -10.64
C LEU A 354 8.11 12.50 -9.49
N ILE A 355 6.83 12.63 -9.17
CA ILE A 355 6.33 13.67 -8.25
C ILE A 355 6.14 13.14 -6.82
N ALA A 356 5.49 11.98 -6.68
CA ALA A 356 5.00 11.56 -5.37
C ALA A 356 6.10 11.12 -4.39
N PRO A 357 7.13 10.34 -4.79
CA PRO A 357 8.22 9.97 -3.88
C PRO A 357 9.05 11.16 -3.33
N PRO A 358 9.56 12.10 -4.13
CA PRO A 358 10.31 13.24 -3.59
C PRO A 358 9.46 14.16 -2.74
N LEU A 359 8.18 14.36 -3.09
CA LEU A 359 7.26 15.16 -2.27
C LEU A 359 7.03 14.51 -0.90
N ALA A 360 6.77 13.20 -0.87
CA ALA A 360 6.60 12.44 0.37
C ALA A 360 7.82 12.56 1.27
N CYS A 361 9.00 12.35 0.69
CA CYS A 361 10.29 12.45 1.40
C CYS A 361 10.53 13.86 1.97
N THR A 362 10.16 14.88 1.20
CA THR A 362 10.31 16.30 1.55
C THR A 362 9.38 16.71 2.69
N ILE A 363 8.12 16.28 2.66
CA ILE A 363 7.15 16.56 3.73
C ILE A 363 7.55 15.79 4.99
N ALA A 364 7.80 14.47 4.87
CA ALA A 364 8.16 13.61 5.99
C ALA A 364 9.41 14.10 6.73
N GLY A 365 10.43 14.58 5.99
CA GLY A 365 11.66 15.13 6.58
C GLY A 365 11.49 16.47 7.32
N ARG A 366 10.32 17.14 7.20
CA ARG A 366 9.99 18.39 7.90
C ARG A 366 9.01 18.17 9.05
N LEU A 367 8.49 16.96 9.23
CA LEU A 367 7.57 16.67 10.33
C LEU A 367 8.34 16.65 11.66
N PRO A 368 7.74 17.16 12.75
CA PRO A 368 8.26 16.97 14.10
C PRO A 368 8.44 15.49 14.44
N SER A 369 9.43 15.16 15.28
CA SER A 369 9.79 13.79 15.65
C SER A 369 8.68 12.98 16.36
N TYR A 370 7.70 13.66 16.94
CA TYR A 370 6.53 13.02 17.56
C TYR A 370 5.42 12.65 16.57
N LEU A 371 5.59 12.98 15.28
CA LEU A 371 4.68 12.58 14.20
C LEU A 371 5.35 11.49 13.36
N HIS A 372 4.63 10.40 13.08
CA HIS A 372 5.18 9.33 12.25
C HIS A 372 5.32 9.80 10.78
N PRO A 373 6.45 9.50 10.09
CA PRO A 373 6.73 9.95 8.73
C PRO A 373 5.68 9.63 7.66
N TYR A 374 4.86 8.59 7.87
CA TYR A 374 3.80 8.23 6.92
C TYR A 374 2.80 9.35 6.66
N ILE A 375 2.62 10.30 7.59
CA ILE A 375 1.80 11.50 7.36
C ILE A 375 2.29 12.24 6.10
N GLY A 376 3.62 12.32 5.90
CA GLY A 376 4.19 12.89 4.68
C GLY A 376 3.88 12.07 3.43
N ASN A 377 3.82 10.73 3.55
CA ASN A 377 3.45 9.85 2.45
C ASN A 377 1.99 10.08 2.03
N VAL A 378 1.05 10.06 2.97
CA VAL A 378 -0.38 10.24 2.67
C VAL A 378 -0.71 11.66 2.18
N LEU A 379 -0.02 12.70 2.68
CA LEU A 379 -0.16 14.06 2.12
C LEU A 379 0.37 14.14 0.69
N SER A 380 1.49 13.48 0.40
CA SER A 380 2.01 13.38 -0.96
C SER A 380 1.06 12.63 -1.90
N MET A 381 0.43 11.54 -1.43
CA MET A 381 -0.62 10.83 -2.18
C MET A 381 -1.74 11.78 -2.58
N ALA A 382 -2.24 12.60 -1.63
CA ALA A 382 -3.33 13.54 -1.89
C ALA A 382 -2.94 14.58 -2.93
N ILE A 383 -1.83 15.29 -2.68
CA ILE A 383 -1.36 16.37 -3.55
C ILE A 383 -1.06 15.84 -4.96
N SER A 384 -0.34 14.73 -5.06
CA SER A 384 0.04 14.15 -6.35
C SER A 384 -1.20 13.67 -7.12
N THR A 385 -2.19 13.07 -6.44
CA THR A 385 -3.42 12.61 -7.10
C THR A 385 -4.26 13.78 -7.61
N VAL A 386 -4.46 14.83 -6.80
CA VAL A 386 -5.19 16.05 -7.20
C VAL A 386 -4.54 16.73 -8.40
N LEU A 387 -3.21 16.72 -8.49
CA LEU A 387 -2.49 17.37 -9.60
C LEU A 387 -2.47 16.50 -10.86
N ILE A 388 -2.16 15.20 -10.73
CA ILE A 388 -1.84 14.34 -11.87
C ILE A 388 -3.10 13.80 -12.54
N VAL A 389 -4.12 13.40 -11.77
CA VAL A 389 -5.31 12.76 -12.37
C VAL A 389 -6.02 13.73 -13.32
N PRO A 390 -6.39 14.97 -12.94
CA PRO A 390 -6.98 15.92 -13.89
C PRO A 390 -6.08 16.24 -15.08
N ALA A 391 -4.76 16.31 -14.89
CA ALA A 391 -3.82 16.53 -15.98
C ALA A 391 -3.83 15.39 -17.01
N ILE A 392 -3.98 14.14 -16.57
CA ILE A 392 -4.16 13.00 -17.48
C ILE A 392 -5.49 13.12 -18.23
N GLY A 393 -6.56 13.55 -17.55
CA GLY A 393 -7.85 13.82 -18.19
C GLY A 393 -7.74 14.80 -19.35
N LEU A 394 -6.92 15.86 -19.20
CA LEU A 394 -6.64 16.81 -20.28
C LEU A 394 -5.82 16.18 -21.42
N LEU A 395 -4.87 15.28 -21.11
CA LEU A 395 -4.03 14.62 -22.12
C LEU A 395 -4.78 13.60 -22.99
N ILE A 396 -5.91 13.07 -22.52
CA ILE A 396 -6.71 12.07 -23.24
C ILE A 396 -8.00 12.64 -23.85
N ALA A 397 -8.26 13.94 -23.64
CA ALA A 397 -9.44 14.62 -24.17
C ALA A 397 -9.28 15.01 -25.66
N ASP A 398 -8.09 14.79 -26.22
CA ASP A 398 -7.77 14.86 -27.64
C ASP A 398 -7.77 13.46 -28.28
#